data_AF-A0A7V4AZV6-F1
#
_entry.id   AF-A0A7V4AZV6-F1
#
_cell.length_a   1.000
_cell.length_b   1.000
_cell.length_c   1.000
_cell.angle_alpha   90.00
_cell.angle_beta   90.00
_cell.angle_gamma   90.00
#
_symmetry.space_group_name_H-M   'P 1'
#
loop_
_entity.id
_entity.type
_entity.pdbx_description
1 polymer ?
#
loop_
_entity_poly.entity_id
_entity_poly.type
_entity_poly.pdbx_seq_one_letter_code
_entity_poly.pdbx_strand_id
1 'polypeptide(L)'
;SRLKIHRGEVKWILKQSFRNELPAALLNRPKQGFNVPIDQWLRGPLHRLLRDSLLSPQSKLVGIIDRRIVSQLIQAHQSCFSNHGPILWSLLVLSVWAQRYLTPP
;
A
#
# COMPACT_ATOMS: atom_id res chain seq x y z
N SER A 1 -23.37 18.10 -5.43
CA SER A 1 -23.31 19.03 -6.59
C SER A 1 -23.58 18.25 -7.87
N ARG A 2 -24.46 18.77 -8.74
CA ARG A 2 -24.81 18.19 -10.05
C ARG A 2 -23.62 18.13 -11.04
N LEU A 3 -22.55 18.88 -10.77
CA LEU A 3 -21.33 18.90 -11.60
C LEU A 3 -20.41 17.70 -11.34
N LYS A 4 -20.40 17.16 -10.11
CA LYS A 4 -19.58 16.00 -9.75
C LYS A 4 -20.26 14.68 -10.13
N ILE A 5 -21.57 14.61 -9.95
CA ILE A 5 -22.42 13.45 -10.25
C ILE A 5 -23.66 13.95 -10.98
N HIS A 6 -23.95 13.38 -12.15
CA HIS A 6 -25.13 13.70 -12.95
C HIS A 6 -25.78 12.42 -13.46
N ARG A 7 -27.05 12.17 -13.14
CA ARG A 7 -27.80 10.97 -13.58
C ARG A 7 -27.06 9.65 -13.33
N GLY A 8 -26.43 9.51 -12.17
CA GLY A 8 -25.67 8.32 -11.78
C GLY A 8 -24.24 8.27 -12.34
N GLU A 9 -23.86 9.19 -13.23
CA GLU A 9 -22.52 9.26 -13.78
C GLU A 9 -21.58 10.11 -12.90
N VAL A 10 -20.47 9.50 -12.48
CA VAL A 10 -19.41 10.17 -11.70
C VAL A 10 -18.42 10.91 -12.59
N LYS A 11 -17.76 11.92 -12.04
CA LYS A 11 -16.80 12.79 -12.76
C LYS A 11 -17.43 13.51 -13.95
N TRP A 12 -18.73 13.83 -13.88
CA TRP A 12 -19.49 14.38 -14.99
C TRP A 12 -18.84 15.61 -15.65
N ILE A 13 -18.52 16.65 -14.88
CA ILE A 13 -17.88 17.86 -15.43
C ILE A 13 -16.53 17.56 -16.10
N LEU A 14 -15.71 16.69 -15.50
CA LEU A 14 -14.42 16.29 -16.06
C LEU A 14 -14.60 15.61 -17.42
N LYS A 15 -15.57 14.71 -17.55
CA LYS A 15 -15.83 14.01 -18.81
C LYS A 15 -16.36 14.96 -19.90
N GLN A 16 -17.23 15.90 -19.52
CA GLN A 16 -17.78 16.88 -20.48
C GLN A 16 -16.71 17.84 -20.97
N SER A 17 -15.78 18.27 -20.11
CA SER A 17 -14.68 19.16 -20.48
C SER A 17 -13.74 18.57 -21.53
N PHE A 18 -13.47 17.26 -21.47
CA PHE A 18 -12.53 16.58 -22.38
C PHE A 18 -13.22 15.76 -23.49
N ARG A 19 -14.53 15.92 -23.68
CA ARG A 19 -15.32 15.08 -24.60
C ARG A 19 -14.86 15.15 -26.06
N ASN A 20 -14.25 16.27 -26.46
CA ASN A 20 -13.74 16.51 -27.81
C ASN A 20 -12.24 16.17 -27.95
N GLU A 21 -11.53 15.96 -26.84
CA GLU A 21 -10.08 15.75 -26.83
C GLU A 21 -9.71 14.27 -26.61
N LEU A 22 -10.59 13.49 -25.96
CA LEU A 22 -10.34 12.10 -25.63
C LEU A 22 -11.31 11.15 -26.35
N PRO A 23 -10.86 9.96 -26.78
CA PRO A 23 -11.75 8.93 -27.29
C PRO A 23 -12.86 8.57 -26.30
N ALA A 24 -14.08 8.33 -26.81
CA ALA A 24 -15.23 7.94 -26.00
C ALA A 24 -14.95 6.72 -25.10
N ALA A 25 -14.12 5.79 -25.58
CA ALA A 25 -13.69 4.61 -24.82
C ALA A 25 -12.90 4.98 -23.54
N LEU A 26 -12.08 6.04 -23.57
CA LEU A 26 -11.32 6.50 -22.40
C LEU A 26 -12.20 7.26 -21.41
N LEU A 27 -13.13 8.09 -21.93
CA LEU A 27 -14.07 8.86 -21.11
C LEU A 27 -15.07 7.97 -20.35
N ASN A 28 -15.46 6.86 -20.97
CA ASN A 28 -16.45 5.92 -20.41
C ASN A 28 -15.82 4.73 -19.68
N ARG A 29 -14.49 4.64 -19.62
CA ARG A 29 -13.79 3.60 -18.88
C ARG A 29 -14.18 3.65 -17.39
N PRO A 30 -14.50 2.49 -16.76
CA PRO A 30 -14.78 2.45 -15.33
C PRO A 30 -13.59 2.96 -14.51
N LYS A 31 -13.88 3.58 -13.36
CA LYS A 31 -12.82 4.00 -12.43
C LYS A 31 -12.05 2.75 -12.00
N GLN A 32 -10.77 2.71 -12.33
CA GLN A 32 -9.85 1.71 -11.80
C GLN A 32 -9.06 2.34 -10.65
N GLY A 33 -8.95 1.59 -9.56
CA GLY A 33 -8.03 1.93 -8.49
C GLY A 33 -6.59 1.80 -8.97
N PHE A 34 -5.69 2.57 -8.35
CA PHE A 34 -4.27 2.30 -8.47
C PHE A 34 -3.94 1.17 -7.52
N ASN A 35 -4.05 -0.07 -7.99
CA ASN A 35 -3.60 -1.22 -7.23
C ASN A 35 -2.08 -1.26 -7.30
N VAL A 36 -1.45 -0.78 -6.23
CA VAL A 36 -0.02 -0.89 -6.05
C VAL A 36 0.32 -2.35 -5.76
N PRO A 37 1.32 -2.96 -6.42
CA PRO A 37 1.61 -4.38 -6.29
C PRO A 37 2.40 -4.67 -4.99
N ILE A 38 1.80 -4.37 -3.84
CA ILE A 38 2.41 -4.46 -2.51
C ILE A 38 2.99 -5.85 -2.27
N ASP A 39 2.23 -6.92 -2.55
CA ASP A 39 2.71 -8.28 -2.33
C ASP A 39 3.96 -8.59 -3.17
N GLN A 40 4.01 -8.14 -4.43
CA GLN A 40 5.17 -8.35 -5.29
C GLN A 40 6.38 -7.57 -4.78
N TRP A 41 6.17 -6.35 -4.30
CA TRP A 41 7.24 -5.55 -3.73
C TRP A 41 7.79 -6.14 -2.43
N LEU A 42 6.93 -6.56 -1.52
CA LEU A 42 7.34 -7.13 -0.23
C LEU A 42 7.99 -8.52 -0.37
N ARG A 43 7.69 -9.25 -1.45
CA ARG A 43 8.38 -10.50 -1.82
C ARG A 43 9.69 -10.27 -2.57
N GLY A 44 9.76 -9.22 -3.37
CA GLY A 44 10.92 -8.90 -4.19
C GLY A 44 11.69 -7.70 -3.64
N PRO A 45 11.63 -6.54 -4.32
CA PRO A 45 12.56 -5.42 -4.10
C PRO A 45 12.56 -4.85 -2.67
N LEU A 46 11.45 -4.93 -1.94
CA LEU A 46 11.33 -4.43 -0.57
C LEU A 46 11.52 -5.51 0.50
N HIS A 47 11.76 -6.78 0.12
CA HIS A 47 11.85 -7.86 1.08
C HIS A 47 12.97 -7.64 2.12
N ARG A 48 14.15 -7.23 1.64
CA ARG A 48 15.29 -6.92 2.52
C ARG A 48 14.97 -5.77 3.46
N LEU A 49 14.44 -4.67 2.92
CA LEU A 49 14.04 -3.51 3.72
C LEU A 49 13.01 -3.89 4.79
N LEU A 50 11.99 -4.69 4.44
CA LEU A 50 10.98 -5.18 5.37
C LEU A 50 11.62 -5.96 6.54
N ARG A 51 12.52 -6.89 6.22
CA ARG A 51 13.21 -7.69 7.23
C ARG A 51 14.10 -6.85 8.11
N ASP A 52 14.92 -5.99 7.52
CA ASP A 52 15.88 -5.18 8.26
C ASP A 52 15.15 -4.20 9.19
N SER A 53 14.07 -3.56 8.73
CA SER A 53 13.32 -2.60 9.55
C SER A 53 12.55 -3.24 10.72
N LEU A 54 12.05 -4.47 10.56
CA LEU A 54 11.19 -5.11 11.56
C LEU A 54 11.91 -6.14 12.45
N LEU A 55 12.94 -6.81 11.93
CA LEU A 55 13.61 -7.90 12.63
C LEU A 55 15.00 -7.50 13.14
N SER A 56 15.53 -6.33 12.78
CA SER A 56 16.81 -5.86 13.31
C SER A 56 16.73 -5.60 14.82
N PRO A 57 17.81 -5.90 15.59
CA PRO A 57 17.94 -5.45 16.98
C PRO A 57 17.83 -3.93 17.15
N GLN A 58 18.16 -3.15 16.13
CA GLN A 58 18.07 -1.69 16.14
C GLN A 58 16.68 -1.16 15.75
N SER A 59 15.70 -2.04 15.50
CA SER A 59 14.35 -1.62 15.17
C SER A 59 13.76 -0.78 16.30
N LYS A 60 13.17 0.37 15.95
CA LYS A 60 12.44 1.22 16.90
C LYS A 60 11.16 0.58 17.44
N LEU A 61 10.76 -0.57 16.91
CA LEU A 61 9.58 -1.31 17.33
C LEU A 61 9.89 -2.42 18.35
N VAL A 62 11.14 -2.55 18.80
CA VAL A 62 11.50 -3.49 19.87
C VAL A 62 10.64 -3.22 21.12
N GLY A 63 10.04 -4.28 21.66
CA GLY A 63 9.13 -4.19 22.81
C GLY A 63 7.69 -3.76 22.46
N ILE A 64 7.45 -3.27 21.24
CA ILE A 64 6.12 -2.91 20.73
C ILE A 64 5.53 -4.06 19.92
N ILE A 65 6.37 -4.77 19.14
CA ILE A 65 5.97 -5.91 18.31
C ILE A 65 6.69 -7.19 18.74
N ASP A 66 5.98 -8.32 18.63
CA ASP A 66 6.60 -9.64 18.79
C ASP A 66 7.35 -10.02 17.50
N ARG A 67 8.70 -9.96 17.59
CA ARG A 67 9.61 -10.28 16.48
C ARG A 67 9.43 -11.72 15.97
N ARG A 68 9.05 -12.67 16.83
CA ARG A 68 8.82 -14.06 16.44
C ARG A 68 7.60 -14.17 15.54
N ILE A 69 6.49 -13.53 15.92
CA ILE A 69 5.25 -13.50 15.13
C ILE A 69 5.51 -12.80 13.79
N VAL A 70 6.19 -11.66 13.80
CA VAL A 70 6.51 -10.92 12.58
C VAL A 70 7.41 -11.71 11.64
N SER A 71 8.41 -12.43 12.17
CA SER A 71 9.25 -13.32 11.36
C SER A 71 8.43 -14.43 10.69
N GLN A 72 7.47 -15.02 11.41
CA GLN A 72 6.58 -16.04 10.84
C GLN A 72 5.67 -15.47 9.74
N LEU A 73 5.11 -14.27 9.94
CA LEU A 73 4.31 -13.58 8.94
C LEU A 73 5.12 -13.27 7.67
N ILE A 74 6.36 -12.80 7.81
CA ILE A 74 7.25 -12.54 6.67
C ILE A 74 7.55 -13.84 5.91
N GLN A 75 7.84 -14.93 6.62
CA GLN A 75 8.11 -16.23 6.00
C GLN A 75 6.88 -16.79 5.27
N ALA A 76 5.71 -16.77 5.90
CA ALA A 76 4.45 -17.22 5.31
C ALA A 76 4.04 -16.39 4.08
N HIS A 77 4.36 -15.09 4.11
CA HIS A 77 4.15 -14.21 2.96
C HIS A 77 5.10 -14.53 1.80
N GLN A 78 6.36 -14.85 2.11
CA GLN A 78 7.37 -15.18 1.10
C GLN A 78 7.16 -16.54 0.44
N SER A 79 6.68 -17.53 1.19
CA SER A 79 6.40 -18.86 0.64
C SER A 79 5.16 -18.88 -0.27
N CYS A 80 4.50 -17.74 -0.49
CA CYS A 80 3.20 -17.63 -1.16
C CYS A 80 2.10 -18.49 -0.52
N PHE A 81 2.32 -18.99 0.70
CA PHE A 81 1.34 -19.77 1.46
C PHE A 81 0.17 -18.90 1.91
N SER A 82 0.44 -17.63 2.24
CA SER A 82 -0.57 -16.63 2.63
C SER A 82 -0.22 -15.22 2.13
N ASN A 83 -1.23 -14.41 1.83
CA ASN A 83 -1.04 -13.00 1.47
C ASN A 83 -1.18 -12.10 2.70
N HIS A 84 -0.04 -11.75 3.30
CA HIS A 84 0.04 -10.82 4.44
C HIS A 84 0.49 -9.40 4.03
N GLY A 85 0.44 -9.06 2.74
CA GLY A 85 0.92 -7.77 2.23
C GLY A 85 0.38 -6.54 2.96
N PRO A 86 -0.94 -6.42 3.22
CA PRO A 86 -1.49 -5.25 3.91
C PRO A 86 -0.95 -5.01 5.33
N ILE A 87 -0.78 -6.08 6.12
CA ILE A 87 -0.27 -5.96 7.49
C ILE A 87 1.25 -5.71 7.49
N LEU A 88 2.00 -6.42 6.63
CA LEU A 88 3.44 -6.23 6.49
C LEU A 88 3.78 -4.82 5.96
N TRP A 89 2.97 -4.29 5.05
CA TRP A 89 3.09 -2.91 4.59
C TRP A 89 2.84 -1.91 5.71
N SER A 90 1.76 -2.10 6.49
CA SER A 90 1.46 -1.26 7.64
C SER A 90 2.61 -1.25 8.67
N LEU A 91 3.18 -2.42 8.96
CA LEU A 91 4.34 -2.55 9.85
C LEU A 91 5.58 -1.85 9.28
N LEU A 92 5.85 -2.01 7.99
CA LEU A 92 6.98 -1.33 7.34
C LEU A 92 6.82 0.20 7.43
N VAL A 93 5.66 0.73 7.08
CA VAL A 93 5.36 2.17 7.18
C VAL A 93 5.49 2.66 8.62
N LEU A 94 4.97 1.89 9.59
CA LEU A 94 5.12 2.20 11.00
C LEU A 94 6.60 2.23 11.41
N SER A 95 7.42 1.28 10.96
CA SER A 95 8.85 1.25 11.27
C SER A 95 9.60 2.46 10.71
N VAL A 96 9.26 2.89 9.48
CA VAL A 96 9.85 4.07 8.84
C VAL A 96 9.45 5.35 9.58
N TRP A 97 8.19 5.45 9.99
CA TRP A 97 7.72 6.55 10.84
C TRP A 97 8.44 6.54 12.19
N ALA A 98 8.52 5.38 12.85
CA ALA A 98 9.15 5.21 14.15
C ALA A 98 10.64 5.57 14.10
N GLN A 99 11.35 5.22 13.03
CA GLN A 99 12.74 5.60 12.82
C GLN A 99 12.95 7.11 12.83
N ARG A 100 11.95 7.88 12.39
CA ARG A 100 12.02 9.34 12.30
C ARG A 100 11.49 10.07 13.54
N TYR A 101 10.51 9.49 14.23
CA TYR A 101 9.75 10.21 15.27
C TYR A 101 9.74 9.54 16.64
N LEU A 102 10.05 8.24 16.76
CA LEU A 102 10.26 7.64 18.08
C LEU A 102 11.67 7.98 18.56
N THR A 103 11.72 8.84 19.56
CA THR A 103 12.94 9.10 20.33
C THR A 103 13.43 7.76 20.91
N PRO A 104 14.73 7.43 20.81
CA PRO A 104 15.26 6.32 21.59
C PRO A 104 14.94 6.55 23.08
N PRO A 105 14.65 5.48 23.84
CA PRO A 105 14.54 5.59 25.29
C PRO A 105 15.83 6.13 25.91
#